data_AF-A0A6M4H0T2-F1
#
_entry.id   AF-A0A6M4H0T2-F1
#
_cell.length_a   1.000
_cell.length_b   1.000
_cell.length_c   1.000
_cell.angle_alpha   90.00
_cell.angle_beta   90.00
_cell.angle_gamma   90.00
#
_symmetry.space_group_name_H-M   'P 1'
#
loop_
_entity.id
_entity.type
_entity.pdbx_description
1 polymer ?
#
loop_
_entity_poly.entity_id
_entity_poly.type
_entity_poly.pdbx_seq_one_letter_code
_entity_poly.pdbx_strand_id
1 'polypeptide(L)'
;MKKIILLLATLVFAASAHAQKTCSKADESNAQKAIDRISSWSTLNATWKTYRHCDTGPVGESFTEAILRLVIDWKNMNQLADAMGKDTDYNAFILTHLKSDEAKGDAQDVYSRAKGACPKGLDTFCKDVIVAVNPPKAPPPATPAALPPVATPQPGVPSPSTPSPATPDKK
;
A
#
# COMPACT_ATOMS: atom_id res chain seq x y z
N MET A 1 40.40 -30.43 32.96
CA MET A 1 39.25 -30.03 33.81
C MET A 1 38.96 -28.57 33.57
N LYS A 2 37.69 -28.21 33.24
CA LYS A 2 37.02 -26.90 33.45
C LYS A 2 37.80 -25.63 32.96
N LYS A 3 37.31 -24.77 32.07
CA LYS A 3 35.95 -24.23 31.89
C LYS A 3 35.80 -23.72 30.45
N ILE A 4 34.76 -24.19 29.76
CA ILE A 4 34.29 -23.60 28.51
C ILE A 4 33.54 -22.33 28.91
N ILE A 5 34.13 -21.16 28.64
CA ILE A 5 33.45 -19.87 28.81
C ILE A 5 32.66 -19.64 27.53
N LEU A 6 31.37 -19.99 27.61
CA LEU A 6 30.36 -19.69 26.60
C LEU A 6 30.05 -18.18 26.69
N LEU A 7 30.71 -17.39 25.83
CA LEU A 7 30.33 -15.99 25.60
C LEU A 7 29.05 -16.00 24.75
N LEU A 8 27.89 -15.83 25.42
CA LEU A 8 26.63 -15.53 24.77
C LEU A 8 26.75 -14.15 24.10
N ALA A 9 27.00 -14.14 22.79
CA ALA A 9 26.79 -12.97 21.96
C ALA A 9 25.28 -12.76 21.80
N THR A 10 24.69 -11.93 22.66
CA THR A 10 23.33 -11.42 22.50
C THR A 10 23.25 -10.60 21.20
N LEU A 11 22.69 -11.20 20.15
CA LEU A 11 22.21 -10.46 18.98
C LEU A 11 21.10 -9.52 19.46
N VAL A 12 21.45 -8.25 19.67
CA VAL A 12 20.47 -7.17 19.72
C VAL A 12 19.98 -6.96 18.29
N PHE A 13 18.90 -7.67 17.92
CA PHE A 13 18.09 -7.29 16.78
C PHE A 13 17.42 -5.96 17.11
N ALA A 14 18.08 -4.86 16.76
CA ALA A 14 17.43 -3.57 16.65
C ALA A 14 16.44 -3.68 15.48
N ALA A 15 15.18 -4.02 15.78
CA ALA A 15 14.11 -3.82 14.83
C ALA A 15 14.06 -2.32 14.55
N SER A 16 14.51 -1.92 13.37
CA SER A 16 14.33 -0.57 12.84
C SER A 16 12.83 -0.34 12.67
N ALA A 17 12.16 0.05 13.75
CA ALA A 17 10.84 0.67 13.67
C ALA A 17 11.07 2.00 12.95
N HIS A 18 10.99 2.00 11.62
CA HIS A 18 10.87 3.22 10.84
C HIS A 18 9.64 3.93 11.39
N ALA A 19 9.85 4.95 12.21
CA ALA A 19 8.79 5.78 12.75
C ALA A 19 8.09 6.43 11.55
N GLN A 20 6.98 5.83 11.12
CA GLN A 20 6.17 6.37 10.05
C GLN A 20 5.60 7.69 10.56
N LYS A 21 6.00 8.80 9.93
CA LYS A 21 5.54 10.14 10.30
C LYS A 21 4.00 10.13 10.32
N THR A 22 3.39 10.51 11.44
CA THR A 22 1.93 10.65 11.49
C THR A 22 1.51 11.89 10.70
N CYS A 23 0.43 11.79 9.93
CA CYS A 23 -0.15 12.96 9.26
C CYS A 23 -0.82 13.86 10.29
N SER A 24 -0.27 15.06 10.51
CA SER A 24 -0.92 16.07 11.33
C SER A 24 -2.00 16.81 10.53
N LYS A 25 -2.96 17.45 11.21
CA LYS A 25 -3.97 18.30 10.56
C LYS A 25 -3.36 19.45 9.74
N ALA A 26 -2.21 19.95 10.17
CA ALA A 26 -1.46 20.95 9.42
C ALA A 26 -0.81 20.35 8.16
N ASP A 27 -0.24 19.13 8.26
CA ASP A 27 0.26 18.42 7.08
C ASP A 27 -0.87 18.15 6.09
N GLU A 28 -2.03 17.67 6.53
CA GLU A 28 -3.21 17.40 5.69
C GLU A 28 -3.64 18.67 4.92
N SER A 29 -3.84 19.78 5.63
CA SER A 29 -4.21 21.06 5.00
C SER A 29 -3.16 21.57 4.01
N ASN A 30 -1.88 21.39 4.30
CA ASN A 30 -0.80 21.83 3.42
C ASN A 30 -0.64 20.89 2.21
N ALA A 31 -0.79 19.58 2.40
CA ALA A 31 -0.80 18.58 1.35
C ALA A 31 -1.90 18.90 0.34
N GLN A 32 -3.12 19.12 0.83
CA GLN A 32 -4.27 19.47 0.00
C GLN A 32 -3.99 20.67 -0.92
N LYS A 33 -3.52 21.78 -0.33
CA LYS A 33 -3.15 23.00 -1.08
C LYS A 33 -2.01 22.78 -2.07
N ALA A 34 -1.08 21.88 -1.76
CA ALA A 34 0.03 21.55 -2.65
C ALA A 34 -0.44 20.67 -3.82
N ILE A 35 -1.35 19.73 -3.54
CA ILE A 35 -1.95 18.82 -4.52
C ILE A 35 -2.78 19.59 -5.54
N ASP A 36 -3.59 20.56 -5.09
CA ASP A 36 -4.40 21.43 -5.97
C ASP A 36 -3.57 22.16 -7.04
N ARG A 37 -2.27 22.36 -6.78
CA ARG A 37 -1.33 23.08 -7.66
C ARG A 37 -0.52 22.16 -8.56
N ILE A 38 -0.67 20.84 -8.43
CA ILE A 38 0.05 19.89 -9.27
C ILE A 38 -0.37 20.09 -10.73
N SER A 39 0.60 20.29 -11.62
CA SER A 39 0.36 20.47 -13.06
C SER A 39 1.32 19.67 -13.93
N SER A 40 2.24 18.93 -13.31
CA SER A 40 3.23 18.09 -13.97
C SER A 40 3.61 16.88 -13.12
N TRP A 41 4.18 15.85 -13.75
CA TRP A 41 4.74 14.69 -13.05
C TRP A 41 5.86 15.06 -12.07
N SER A 42 6.65 16.10 -12.37
CA SER A 42 7.69 16.61 -11.45
C SER A 42 7.08 17.13 -10.16
N THR A 43 6.05 17.98 -10.29
CA THR A 43 5.38 18.57 -9.13
C THR A 43 4.63 17.53 -8.32
N LEU A 44 4.03 16.52 -8.98
CA LEU A 44 3.41 15.39 -8.29
C LEU A 44 4.43 14.63 -7.45
N ASN A 45 5.57 14.22 -8.04
CA ASN A 45 6.61 13.48 -7.32
C ASN A 45 7.16 14.28 -6.13
N ALA A 46 7.47 15.57 -6.32
CA ALA A 46 7.94 16.43 -5.24
C ALA A 46 6.92 16.59 -4.10
N THR A 47 5.64 16.81 -4.44
CA THR A 47 4.55 16.90 -3.46
C THR A 47 4.36 15.57 -2.72
N TRP A 48 4.33 14.45 -3.44
CA TRP A 48 4.25 13.12 -2.83
C TRP A 48 5.42 12.86 -1.89
N LYS A 49 6.68 13.13 -2.28
CA LYS A 49 7.82 12.95 -1.37
C LYS A 49 7.69 13.72 -0.06
N THR A 50 7.08 14.90 -0.11
CA THR A 50 6.85 15.75 1.05
C THR A 50 5.71 15.26 1.93
N TYR A 51 4.65 14.70 1.32
CA TYR A 51 3.38 14.39 1.99
C TYR A 51 2.95 12.92 1.91
N ARG A 52 3.83 11.99 1.49
CA ARG A 52 3.52 10.55 1.36
C ARG A 52 3.06 9.90 2.65
N HIS A 53 3.38 10.50 3.80
CA HIS A 53 2.91 10.05 5.10
C HIS A 53 1.44 10.42 5.38
N CYS A 54 0.84 11.26 4.53
CA CYS A 54 -0.56 11.67 4.56
C CYS A 54 -1.41 10.99 3.47
N ASP A 55 -0.86 10.03 2.72
CA ASP A 55 -1.52 9.42 1.55
C ASP A 55 -2.63 8.43 1.93
N THR A 56 -3.66 8.95 2.60
CA THR A 56 -4.84 8.23 3.09
C THR A 56 -5.99 9.23 3.22
N GLY A 57 -7.24 8.74 3.24
CA GLY A 57 -8.42 9.59 3.42
C GLY A 57 -8.48 10.74 2.39
N PRO A 58 -8.86 11.97 2.80
CA PRO A 58 -9.05 13.09 1.88
C PRO A 58 -7.82 13.43 1.03
N VAL A 59 -6.62 13.34 1.62
CA VAL A 59 -5.36 13.62 0.90
C VAL A 59 -5.07 12.55 -0.14
N GLY A 60 -5.32 11.27 0.19
CA GLY A 60 -5.17 10.17 -0.75
C GLY A 60 -6.13 10.27 -1.93
N GLU A 61 -7.41 10.57 -1.67
CA GLU A 61 -8.40 10.84 -2.72
C GLU A 61 -7.92 11.96 -3.66
N SER A 62 -7.36 13.02 -3.07
CA SER A 62 -6.88 14.17 -3.83
C SER A 62 -5.62 13.88 -4.65
N PHE A 63 -4.75 13.01 -4.17
CA PHE A 63 -3.67 12.46 -4.98
C PHE A 63 -4.22 11.63 -6.15
N THR A 64 -5.24 10.80 -5.94
CA THR A 64 -5.90 10.06 -7.03
C THR A 64 -6.38 11.03 -8.12
N GLU A 65 -7.15 12.06 -7.75
CA GLU A 65 -7.66 13.07 -8.69
C GLU A 65 -6.54 13.79 -9.46
N ALA A 66 -5.46 14.17 -8.76
CA ALA A 66 -4.30 14.79 -9.40
C ALA A 66 -3.58 13.85 -10.37
N ILE A 67 -3.45 12.57 -10.02
CA ILE A 67 -2.89 11.54 -10.89
C ILE A 67 -3.77 11.36 -12.13
N LEU A 68 -5.08 11.20 -11.95
CA LEU A 68 -6.06 11.01 -13.02
C LEU A 68 -6.01 12.16 -14.02
N ARG A 69 -6.02 13.41 -13.54
CA ARG A 69 -5.88 14.60 -14.41
C ARG A 69 -4.60 14.57 -15.25
N LEU A 70 -3.46 14.18 -14.68
CA LEU A 70 -2.19 14.13 -15.41
C LEU A 70 -2.12 12.95 -16.38
N VAL A 71 -2.61 11.77 -15.99
CA VAL A 71 -2.59 10.58 -16.84
C VAL A 71 -3.57 10.71 -18.00
N ILE A 72 -4.74 11.31 -17.80
CA ILE A 72 -5.68 11.59 -18.89
C ILE A 72 -5.04 12.55 -19.89
N ASP A 73 -4.25 13.54 -19.48
CA ASP A 73 -3.52 14.36 -20.45
C ASP A 73 -2.47 13.57 -21.25
N TRP A 74 -1.96 12.46 -20.69
CA TRP A 74 -0.98 11.54 -21.27
C TRP A 74 0.31 12.23 -21.78
N LYS A 75 0.62 13.42 -21.27
CA LYS A 75 1.81 14.20 -21.63
C LYS A 75 3.00 13.80 -20.75
N ASN A 76 4.20 13.85 -21.33
CA ASN A 76 5.47 13.65 -20.62
C ASN A 76 5.58 12.27 -19.90
N MET A 77 5.01 11.21 -20.48
CA MET A 77 5.06 9.85 -19.90
C MET A 77 6.48 9.34 -19.64
N ASN A 78 7.48 9.76 -20.42
CA ASN A 78 8.90 9.44 -20.18
C ASN A 78 9.37 9.90 -18.79
N GLN A 79 8.88 11.06 -18.33
CA GLN A 79 9.22 11.59 -17.01
C GLN A 79 8.59 10.75 -15.89
N LEU A 80 7.33 10.34 -16.06
CA LEU A 80 6.66 9.47 -15.10
C LEU A 80 7.35 8.09 -15.03
N ALA A 81 7.62 7.48 -16.18
CA ALA A 81 8.27 6.18 -16.26
C ALA A 81 9.68 6.19 -15.65
N ASP A 82 10.48 7.23 -15.91
CA ASP A 82 11.80 7.42 -15.31
C ASP A 82 11.70 7.56 -13.77
N ALA A 83 10.74 8.35 -13.28
CA ALA A 83 10.52 8.50 -11.84
C ALA A 83 10.09 7.19 -11.16
N MET A 84 9.17 6.44 -11.77
CA MET A 84 8.72 5.13 -11.26
C MET A 84 9.85 4.09 -11.31
N GLY A 85 10.71 4.13 -12.34
CA GLY A 85 11.87 3.24 -12.44
C GLY A 85 12.96 3.52 -11.40
N LYS A 86 13.07 4.77 -10.92
CA LYS A 86 14.06 5.19 -9.93
C LYS A 86 13.62 5.00 -8.47
N ASP A 87 12.32 5.00 -8.22
CA ASP A 87 11.75 4.99 -6.87
C ASP A 87 10.58 4.00 -6.81
N THR A 88 10.84 2.84 -6.20
CA THR A 88 9.86 1.75 -6.11
C THR A 88 8.64 2.11 -5.28
N ASP A 89 8.80 2.99 -4.28
CA ASP A 89 7.68 3.48 -3.48
C ASP A 89 6.80 4.42 -4.31
N TYR A 90 7.42 5.25 -5.15
CA TYR A 90 6.69 6.12 -6.07
C TYR A 90 5.95 5.30 -7.14
N ASN A 91 6.57 4.23 -7.63
CA ASN A 91 5.91 3.27 -8.52
C ASN A 91 4.66 2.67 -7.85
N ALA A 92 4.82 2.14 -6.63
CA ALA A 92 3.72 1.56 -5.87
C ALA A 92 2.59 2.57 -5.60
N PHE A 93 2.96 3.82 -5.26
CA PHE A 93 2.02 4.93 -5.10
C PHE A 93 1.18 5.12 -6.37
N ILE A 94 1.80 5.40 -7.52
CA ILE A 94 1.09 5.64 -8.78
C ILE A 94 0.15 4.47 -9.13
N LEU A 95 0.66 3.24 -9.11
CA LEU A 95 -0.13 2.07 -9.50
C LEU A 95 -1.27 1.78 -8.51
N THR A 96 -1.09 2.07 -7.22
CA THR A 96 -2.14 1.88 -6.20
C THR A 96 -3.29 2.85 -6.43
N HIS A 97 -3.02 4.13 -6.71
CA HIS A 97 -4.06 5.11 -7.03
C HIS A 97 -4.77 4.79 -8.35
N LEU A 98 -4.05 4.37 -9.39
CA LEU A 98 -4.67 3.99 -10.66
C LEU A 98 -5.56 2.74 -10.54
N LYS A 99 -5.30 1.88 -9.56
CA LYS A 99 -6.09 0.69 -9.24
C LYS A 99 -7.26 0.98 -8.28
N SER A 100 -7.29 2.17 -7.67
CA SER A 100 -8.25 2.47 -6.60
C SER A 100 -9.69 2.52 -7.12
N ASP A 101 -10.65 2.43 -6.21
CA ASP A 101 -12.07 2.45 -6.59
C ASP A 101 -12.48 3.80 -7.18
N GLU A 102 -11.86 4.89 -6.70
CA GLU A 102 -12.03 6.25 -7.18
C GLU A 102 -11.55 6.42 -8.63
N ALA A 103 -10.51 5.68 -9.05
CA ALA A 103 -9.99 5.70 -10.41
C ALA A 103 -10.82 4.91 -11.44
N LYS A 104 -11.82 4.12 -11.00
CA LYS A 104 -12.60 3.26 -11.90
C LYS A 104 -13.36 4.01 -12.98
N GLY A 105 -13.79 5.25 -12.70
CA GLY A 105 -14.50 6.09 -13.66
C GLY A 105 -13.69 6.37 -14.93
N ASP A 106 -12.38 6.53 -14.77
CA ASP A 106 -11.45 6.91 -15.85
C ASP A 106 -10.59 5.75 -16.35
N ALA A 107 -10.75 4.55 -15.77
CA ALA A 107 -9.92 3.39 -16.05
C ALA A 107 -9.87 3.02 -17.54
N GLN A 108 -10.99 3.15 -18.26
CA GLN A 108 -11.05 2.85 -19.70
C GLN A 108 -10.29 3.88 -20.54
N ASP A 109 -10.31 5.16 -20.16
CA ASP A 109 -9.56 6.20 -20.84
C ASP A 109 -8.06 6.02 -20.63
N VAL A 110 -7.64 5.73 -19.39
CA VAL A 110 -6.26 5.42 -19.06
C VAL A 110 -5.79 4.17 -19.83
N TYR A 111 -6.59 3.10 -19.84
CA TYR A 111 -6.29 1.88 -20.62
C TYR A 111 -6.08 2.18 -22.10
N SER A 112 -6.98 2.98 -22.69
CA SER A 112 -6.95 3.29 -24.12
C SER A 112 -5.72 4.09 -24.50
N ARG A 113 -5.29 5.02 -23.63
CA ARG A 113 -4.07 5.81 -23.82
C ARG A 113 -2.82 4.96 -23.65
N ALA A 114 -2.77 4.11 -22.62
CA ALA A 114 -1.67 3.18 -22.39
C ALA A 114 -1.47 2.21 -23.56
N LYS A 115 -2.56 1.78 -24.20
CA LYS A 115 -2.51 0.88 -25.37
C LYS A 115 -2.22 1.61 -26.69
N GLY A 116 -2.86 2.75 -26.91
CA GLY A 116 -2.84 3.44 -28.22
C GLY A 116 -1.73 4.48 -28.37
N ALA A 117 -1.24 5.04 -27.26
CA ALA A 117 -0.28 6.13 -27.24
C ALA A 117 0.93 5.82 -26.33
N CYS A 118 1.30 4.54 -26.20
CA CYS A 118 2.51 4.17 -25.47
C CYS A 118 3.76 4.75 -26.14
N PRO A 119 4.60 5.52 -25.44
CA PRO A 119 5.85 5.99 -26.01
C PRO A 119 6.80 4.84 -26.34
N LYS A 120 7.60 5.01 -27.41
CA LYS A 120 8.60 4.02 -27.82
C LYS A 120 9.58 3.74 -26.68
N GLY A 121 9.80 2.45 -26.37
CA GLY A 121 10.74 2.01 -25.33
C GLY A 121 10.16 1.98 -23.92
N LEU A 122 8.86 2.27 -23.74
CA LEU A 122 8.17 2.23 -22.45
C LEU A 122 7.13 1.09 -22.34
N ASP A 123 7.29 0.02 -23.11
CA ASP A 123 6.34 -1.10 -23.17
C ASP A 123 6.04 -1.69 -21.78
N THR A 124 7.06 -1.86 -20.94
CA THR A 124 6.90 -2.34 -19.56
C THR A 124 6.06 -1.38 -18.72
N PHE A 125 6.36 -0.08 -18.77
CA PHE A 125 5.60 0.95 -18.06
C PHE A 125 4.13 0.96 -18.50
N CYS A 126 3.86 0.96 -19.81
CA CYS A 126 2.48 0.95 -20.32
C CYS A 126 1.74 -0.32 -19.92
N LYS A 127 2.41 -1.47 -19.92
CA LYS A 127 1.84 -2.73 -19.46
C LYS A 127 1.47 -2.67 -17.98
N ASP A 128 2.32 -2.11 -17.12
CA ASP A 128 2.04 -1.98 -15.69
C ASP A 128 0.83 -1.06 -15.45
N VAL A 129 0.75 0.06 -16.17
CA VAL A 129 -0.44 0.95 -16.15
C VAL A 129 -1.70 0.21 -16.62
N ILE A 130 -1.62 -0.54 -17.72
CA ILE A 130 -2.75 -1.34 -18.25
C ILE A 130 -3.24 -2.33 -17.20
N VAL A 131 -2.33 -3.05 -16.55
CA VAL A 131 -2.68 -4.03 -15.51
C VAL A 131 -3.31 -3.35 -14.30
N ALA A 132 -2.85 -2.15 -13.92
CA ALA A 132 -3.41 -1.41 -12.80
C ALA A 132 -4.88 -1.01 -13.03
N VAL A 133 -5.21 -0.48 -14.22
CA VAL A 133 -6.55 0.04 -14.53
C VAL A 133 -7.51 -1.01 -15.11
N ASN A 134 -6.98 -2.10 -15.66
CA ASN A 134 -7.76 -3.21 -16.19
C ASN A 134 -7.17 -4.54 -15.70
N PRO A 135 -7.27 -4.82 -14.39
CA PRO A 135 -6.73 -6.04 -13.84
C PRO A 135 -7.46 -7.24 -14.47
N PRO A 136 -6.73 -8.33 -14.79
CA PRO A 136 -7.36 -9.53 -15.30
C PRO A 136 -8.45 -9.98 -14.32
N LYS A 137 -9.61 -10.36 -14.86
CA LYS A 137 -10.76 -10.82 -14.06
C LYS A 137 -10.26 -11.90 -13.11
N ALA A 138 -10.35 -11.64 -11.80
CA ALA A 138 -9.95 -12.61 -10.81
C ALA A 138 -10.70 -13.92 -11.07
N PRO A 139 -10.07 -15.09 -10.91
CA PRO A 139 -10.80 -16.34 -10.83
C PRO A 139 -11.93 -16.16 -9.80
N PRO A 140 -13.14 -16.68 -10.05
CA PRO A 140 -14.18 -16.67 -9.02
C PRO A 140 -13.57 -17.19 -7.72
N PRO A 141 -13.86 -16.56 -6.57
CA PRO A 141 -13.35 -17.06 -5.30
C PRO A 141 -13.69 -18.53 -5.24
N ALA A 142 -12.65 -19.37 -5.06
CA ALA A 142 -12.86 -20.79 -4.87
C ALA A 142 -13.92 -20.93 -3.79
N THR A 143 -15.06 -21.53 -4.13
CA THR A 143 -16.11 -21.83 -3.16
C THR A 143 -15.41 -22.41 -1.95
N PRO A 144 -15.58 -21.86 -0.73
CA PRO A 144 -14.99 -22.46 0.45
C PRO A 144 -15.42 -23.92 0.41
N ALA A 145 -14.46 -24.83 0.25
CA ALA A 145 -14.72 -26.25 0.33
C ALA A 145 -15.51 -26.42 1.62
N ALA A 146 -16.72 -26.98 1.52
CA ALA A 146 -17.59 -27.17 2.66
C ALA A 146 -16.73 -27.76 3.77
N LEU A 147 -16.57 -26.99 4.86
CA LEU A 147 -15.87 -27.48 6.03
C LEU A 147 -16.51 -28.83 6.36
N PRO A 148 -15.71 -29.89 6.57
CA PRO A 148 -16.28 -31.13 7.06
C PRO A 148 -17.11 -30.80 8.30
N PRO A 149 -18.29 -31.41 8.48
CA PRO A 149 -19.12 -31.13 9.64
C PRO A 149 -18.26 -31.25 10.89
N VAL A 150 -18.30 -30.22 11.73
CA VAL A 150 -17.66 -30.21 13.03
C VAL A 150 -18.07 -31.49 13.74
N ALA A 151 -17.11 -32.38 13.98
CA ALA A 151 -17.35 -33.59 14.75
C ALA A 151 -17.91 -33.16 16.11
N THR A 152 -19.08 -33.69 16.45
CA THR A 152 -19.72 -33.48 17.75
C THR A 152 -18.73 -33.84 18.87
N PRO A 153 -18.67 -33.07 19.97
CA PRO A 153 -17.81 -33.40 21.09
C PRO A 153 -18.17 -34.79 21.64
N GLN A 154 -17.19 -35.69 21.73
CA GLN A 154 -17.36 -36.94 22.46
C GLN A 154 -17.63 -36.61 23.93
N PRO A 155 -18.70 -37.16 24.55
CA PRO A 155 -18.91 -37.04 25.99
C PRO A 155 -17.82 -37.85 26.70
N GLY A 156 -16.96 -37.20 27.48
CA GLY A 156 -16.06 -37.94 28.38
C GLY A 156 -14.72 -37.29 28.75
N VAL A 157 -14.36 -36.13 28.21
CA VAL A 157 -13.13 -35.46 28.65
C VAL A 157 -13.46 -34.48 29.78
N PRO A 158 -13.02 -34.70 31.03
CA PRO A 158 -13.21 -33.72 32.09
C PRO A 158 -12.39 -32.45 31.81
N SER A 159 -13.06 -31.29 31.91
CA SER A 159 -12.44 -29.97 31.81
C SER A 159 -11.34 -29.80 32.86
N PRO A 160 -10.16 -29.26 32.49
CA PRO A 160 -9.20 -28.79 33.47
C PRO A 160 -9.76 -27.56 34.20
N SER A 161 -9.77 -27.62 35.53
CA SER A 161 -10.22 -26.53 36.39
C SER A 161 -9.25 -25.36 36.34
N THR A 162 -9.75 -24.18 35.97
CA THR A 162 -9.02 -22.91 36.01
C THR A 162 -8.70 -22.52 37.47
N PRO A 163 -7.44 -22.19 37.83
CA PRO A 163 -7.15 -21.63 39.15
C PRO A 163 -7.70 -20.20 39.26
N SER A 164 -8.35 -19.92 40.38
CA SER A 164 -8.86 -18.60 40.76
C SER A 164 -7.71 -17.63 41.07
N PRO A 165 -7.78 -16.34 40.67
CA PRO A 165 -6.75 -15.36 40.98
C PRO A 165 -6.78 -14.97 42.47
N ALA A 166 -5.60 -14.93 43.08
CA ALA A 166 -5.40 -14.47 44.46
C ALA A 166 -5.58 -12.94 44.56
N THR A 167 -6.34 -12.52 45.56
CA THR A 167 -6.54 -11.11 45.95
C THR A 167 -5.25 -10.52 46.55
N PRO A 168 -4.90 -9.25 46.25
CA PRO A 168 -3.76 -8.61 46.88
C PRO A 168 -4.09 -8.11 48.30
N ASP A 169 -3.27 -8.53 49.27
CA ASP A 169 -3.27 -8.05 50.65
C ASP A 169 -2.88 -6.57 50.74
N LYS A 170 -3.66 -5.80 51.50
CA LYS A 170 -3.35 -4.41 51.87
C LYS A 170 -2.24 -4.40 52.93
N LYS A 171 -1.21 -3.58 52.73
CA LYS A 171 -0.35 -3.11 53.82
C LYS A 171 0.04 -1.66 53.60
#